data_AF-A0A352NBA5-F1
#
_entry.id   AF-A0A352NBA5-F1
#
_cell.length_a   1.000
_cell.length_b   1.000
_cell.length_c   1.000
_cell.angle_alpha   90.00
_cell.angle_beta   90.00
_cell.angle_gamma   90.00
#
_symmetry.space_group_name_H-M   'P 1'
#
loop_
_entity.id
_entity.type
_entity.pdbx_description
1 polymer ?
#
loop_
_entity_poly.entity_id
_entity_poly.type
_entity_poly.pdbx_seq_one_letter_code
_entity_poly.pdbx_strand_id
1 'polypeptide(L)'
;TPDKLWPGRYGQLDEESGLPKFAMMVQFAIVFVIILLNMLINLGGGAEAAAKFFAILTNMANVAMTLPYLFIVIAYAKFKLNDDIEKPFTLYKSKGIAMAAVTVTFLVVAIANAFTVIQPITDYFALPVADRPAVLGDTVQTVVSMIAGPLIFGLVAFFMMSRYKKRYPAEYTALTELSEDERHEEK
;
A
#
# COMPACT_ATOMS: atom_id res chain seq x y z
N THR A 1 -15.40 5.54 -0.78
CA THR A 1 -14.74 6.15 0.39
C THR A 1 -15.45 7.46 0.69
N PRO A 2 -15.52 7.92 1.94
CA PRO A 2 -16.25 9.15 2.24
C PRO A 2 -15.71 10.33 1.42
N ASP A 3 -16.59 11.11 0.80
CA ASP A 3 -16.22 12.15 -0.17
C ASP A 3 -15.25 13.19 0.42
N LYS A 4 -15.32 13.40 1.74
CA LYS A 4 -14.49 14.38 2.47
C LYS A 4 -13.25 13.78 3.13
N LEU A 5 -13.00 12.48 2.97
CA LEU A 5 -11.79 11.83 3.48
C LEU A 5 -10.55 12.33 2.74
N TRP A 6 -10.66 12.51 1.43
CA TRP A 6 -9.58 13.02 0.60
C TRP A 6 -9.39 14.54 0.81
N PRO A 7 -8.14 15.03 0.91
CA PRO A 7 -7.89 16.45 1.03
C PRO A 7 -8.27 17.18 -0.28
N GLY A 8 -8.86 18.37 -0.18
CA GLY A 8 -9.09 19.26 -1.32
C GLY A 8 -9.87 18.62 -2.47
N ARG A 9 -9.39 18.79 -3.71
CA ARG A 9 -10.07 18.33 -4.94
C ARG A 9 -9.68 16.91 -5.36
N TYR A 10 -8.91 16.18 -4.55
CA TYR A 10 -8.38 14.86 -4.93
C TYR A 10 -9.48 13.79 -5.03
N GLY A 11 -10.56 13.92 -4.25
CA GLY A 11 -11.72 13.02 -4.31
C GLY A 11 -12.84 13.47 -5.26
N GLN A 12 -12.70 14.63 -5.93
CA GLN A 12 -13.76 15.17 -6.78
C GLN A 12 -13.75 14.50 -8.14
N LEU A 13 -14.90 13.92 -8.52
CA LEU A 13 -15.12 13.38 -9.84
C LEU A 13 -15.52 14.50 -10.79
N ASP A 14 -14.98 14.46 -12.00
CA ASP A 14 -15.43 15.31 -13.09
C ASP A 14 -16.78 14.83 -13.61
N GLU A 15 -17.72 15.76 -13.83
CA GLU A 15 -19.11 15.44 -14.22
C GLU A 15 -19.21 14.82 -15.61
N GLU A 16 -18.32 15.17 -16.55
CA GLU A 16 -18.35 14.63 -17.91
C GLU A 16 -17.71 13.25 -17.99
N SER A 17 -16.56 13.05 -17.33
CA SER A 17 -15.79 11.81 -17.46
C SER A 17 -16.01 10.82 -16.33
N GLY A 18 -16.64 11.21 -15.22
CA GLY A 18 -16.82 10.36 -14.03
C GLY A 18 -15.51 9.94 -13.36
N LEU A 19 -14.40 10.65 -13.64
CA LEU A 19 -13.05 10.31 -13.18
C LEU A 19 -12.45 11.46 -12.37
N PRO A 20 -11.58 11.19 -11.38
CA PRO A 20 -10.93 12.24 -10.60
C PRO A 20 -9.78 12.91 -11.39
N LYS A 21 -10.13 13.74 -12.39
CA LYS A 21 -9.17 14.39 -13.31
C LYS A 21 -8.02 15.09 -12.58
N PHE A 22 -8.32 15.82 -11.50
CA PHE A 22 -7.30 16.54 -10.72
C PHE A 22 -6.26 15.59 -10.10
N ALA A 23 -6.71 14.47 -9.50
CA ALA A 23 -5.81 13.49 -8.91
C ALA A 23 -4.92 12.83 -9.98
N MET A 24 -5.49 12.50 -11.14
CA MET A 24 -4.74 11.92 -12.26
C MET A 24 -3.69 12.89 -12.82
N MET A 25 -4.01 14.18 -12.96
CA MET A 25 -3.04 15.20 -13.40
C MET A 25 -1.88 15.35 -12.42
N VAL A 26 -2.17 15.36 -11.12
CA VAL A 26 -1.13 15.41 -10.08
C VAL A 26 -0.24 14.16 -10.15
N GLN A 27 -0.84 12.97 -10.26
CA GLN A 27 -0.08 11.72 -10.39
C GLN A 27 0.79 11.74 -11.64
N PHE A 28 0.26 12.17 -12.79
CA PHE A 28 1.01 12.30 -14.03
C PHE A 28 2.21 13.23 -13.86
N ALA A 29 2.01 14.42 -13.27
CA ALA A 29 3.07 15.38 -13.04
C ALA A 29 4.18 14.80 -12.14
N ILE A 30 3.81 14.09 -11.07
CA ILE A 30 4.77 13.43 -10.17
C ILE A 30 5.60 12.39 -10.92
N VAL A 31 4.95 11.48 -11.67
CA VAL A 31 5.65 10.43 -12.43
C VAL A 31 6.55 11.03 -13.49
N PHE A 32 6.07 12.05 -14.21
CA PHE A 32 6.85 12.76 -15.22
C PHE A 32 8.10 13.40 -14.63
N VAL A 33 8.00 14.08 -13.48
CA VAL A 33 9.15 14.67 -12.78
C VAL A 33 10.15 13.60 -12.35
N ILE A 34 9.70 12.46 -11.81
CA ILE A 34 10.59 11.36 -11.41
C ILE A 34 11.37 10.83 -12.62
N ILE A 35 10.70 10.61 -13.75
CA ILE A 35 11.34 10.14 -14.99
C ILE A 35 12.35 11.16 -15.50
N LEU A 36 12.01 12.45 -15.53
CA LEU A 36 12.92 13.51 -15.95
C LEU A 36 14.15 13.60 -15.04
N LEU A 37 13.97 13.60 -13.72
CA LEU A 37 15.08 13.62 -12.78
C LEU A 37 16.00 12.40 -12.96
N ASN A 38 15.41 11.23 -13.19
CA ASN A 38 16.20 10.03 -13.48
C ASN A 38 17.00 10.17 -14.79
N MET A 39 16.40 10.69 -15.86
CA MET A 39 17.11 10.96 -17.11
C MET A 39 18.32 11.89 -16.91
N LEU A 40 18.17 12.93 -16.08
CA LEU A 40 19.25 13.88 -15.77
C LEU A 40 20.37 13.22 -14.96
N ILE A 41 20.04 12.36 -14.00
CA ILE A 41 21.04 11.58 -13.23
C ILE A 41 21.79 10.62 -14.17
N ASN A 42 21.08 9.97 -15.10
CA ASN A 42 21.69 9.01 -16.04
C ASN A 42 22.67 9.67 -17.02
N LEU A 43 22.48 10.96 -17.34
CA LEU A 43 23.41 11.73 -18.18
C LEU A 43 24.76 11.98 -17.46
N GLY A 44 24.78 11.97 -16.12
CA GLY A 44 25.99 12.14 -15.30
C GLY A 44 26.58 10.86 -14.68
N GLY A 45 25.79 9.80 -14.54
CA GLY A 45 26.17 8.55 -13.82
C GLY A 45 26.28 7.28 -14.67
N GLY A 46 25.95 7.32 -15.96
CA GLY A 46 26.05 6.17 -16.87
C GLY A 46 24.94 5.11 -16.72
N ALA A 47 24.97 4.08 -17.57
CA ALA A 47 23.93 3.05 -17.66
C ALA A 47 23.75 2.20 -16.37
N GLU A 48 24.81 2.08 -15.56
CA GLU A 48 24.79 1.31 -14.33
C GLU A 48 23.98 1.99 -13.21
N ALA A 49 24.05 3.33 -13.11
CA ALA A 49 23.24 4.10 -12.18
C ALA A 49 21.74 3.99 -12.48
N ALA A 50 21.38 3.97 -13.78
CA ALA A 50 20.00 3.79 -14.22
C ALA A 50 19.44 2.43 -13.81
N ALA A 51 20.19 1.35 -14.08
CA ALA A 51 19.78 -0.02 -13.76
C ALA A 51 19.55 -0.20 -12.25
N LYS A 52 20.44 0.33 -11.41
CA LYS A 52 20.29 0.31 -9.95
C LYS A 52 19.04 1.05 -9.48
N PHE A 53 18.80 2.26 -10.00
CA PHE A 53 17.59 3.02 -9.64
C PHE A 53 16.30 2.30 -10.04
N PHE A 54 16.23 1.73 -11.24
CA PHE A 54 15.08 0.94 -11.68
C PHE A 54 14.87 -0.30 -10.82
N ALA A 55 15.93 -0.97 -10.39
CA ALA A 55 15.84 -2.10 -9.47
C ALA A 55 15.24 -1.67 -8.12
N ILE A 56 15.71 -0.55 -7.56
CA ILE A 56 15.15 0.02 -6.31
C ILE A 56 13.67 0.34 -6.50
N LEU A 57 13.30 1.08 -7.56
CA LEU A 57 11.91 1.45 -7.82
C LEU A 57 11.01 0.22 -8.01
N THR A 58 11.48 -0.78 -8.75
CA THR A 58 10.74 -2.03 -8.99
C THR A 58 10.51 -2.76 -7.67
N ASN A 59 11.54 -2.87 -6.83
CA ASN A 59 11.44 -3.49 -5.52
C ASN A 59 10.47 -2.74 -4.59
N MET A 60 10.52 -1.41 -4.59
CA MET A 60 9.57 -0.57 -3.84
C MET A 60 8.13 -0.77 -4.32
N ALA A 61 7.92 -0.80 -5.65
CA ALA A 61 6.62 -1.02 -6.25
C ALA A 61 6.06 -2.41 -5.90
N ASN A 62 6.90 -3.45 -5.94
CA ASN A 62 6.51 -4.81 -5.59
C ASN A 62 5.99 -4.91 -4.14
N VAL A 63 6.66 -4.27 -3.19
CA VAL A 63 6.21 -4.20 -1.79
C VAL A 63 4.92 -3.37 -1.68
N ALA A 64 4.90 -2.19 -2.31
CA ALA A 64 3.76 -1.27 -2.23
C ALA A 64 2.46 -1.85 -2.83
N MET A 65 2.56 -2.62 -3.91
CA MET A 65 1.41 -3.26 -4.55
C MET A 65 0.83 -4.40 -3.71
N THR A 66 1.67 -5.11 -2.98
CA THR A 66 1.26 -6.36 -2.30
C THR A 66 0.86 -6.15 -0.85
N LEU A 67 1.40 -5.13 -0.18
CA LEU A 67 1.07 -4.81 1.21
C LEU A 67 -0.44 -4.58 1.46
N PRO A 68 -1.20 -3.90 0.59
CA PRO A 68 -2.63 -3.71 0.77
C PRO A 68 -3.42 -5.02 0.90
N TYR A 69 -2.95 -6.10 0.27
CA TYR A 69 -3.60 -7.40 0.35
C TYR A 69 -3.56 -7.99 1.75
N LEU A 70 -2.56 -7.68 2.58
CA LEU A 70 -2.53 -8.11 3.98
C LEU A 70 -3.72 -7.50 4.75
N PHE A 71 -4.02 -6.22 4.52
CA PHE A 71 -5.17 -5.57 5.14
C PHE A 71 -6.49 -6.19 4.66
N ILE A 72 -6.59 -6.48 3.37
CA ILE A 72 -7.79 -7.09 2.77
C ILE A 72 -8.03 -8.49 3.35
N VAL A 73 -7.00 -9.32 3.44
CA VAL A 73 -7.11 -10.69 3.97
C VAL A 73 -7.48 -10.68 5.45
N ILE A 74 -6.90 -9.78 6.25
CA ILE A 74 -7.28 -9.59 7.66
C ILE A 74 -8.72 -9.09 7.78
N ALA A 75 -9.13 -8.12 6.95
CA ALA A 75 -10.49 -7.60 6.94
C ALA A 75 -11.50 -8.69 6.57
N TYR A 76 -11.18 -9.52 5.57
CA TYR A 76 -12.01 -10.67 5.18
C TYR A 76 -12.13 -11.70 6.31
N ALA A 77 -11.04 -11.99 7.03
CA ALA A 77 -11.09 -12.89 8.18
C ALA A 77 -12.05 -12.38 9.26
N LYS A 78 -11.95 -11.08 9.60
CA LYS A 78 -12.87 -10.44 10.55
C LYS A 78 -14.32 -10.47 10.07
N PHE A 79 -14.55 -10.14 8.80
CA PHE A 79 -15.87 -10.19 8.17
C PHE A 79 -16.47 -11.60 8.19
N LYS A 80 -15.68 -12.64 7.88
CA LYS A 80 -16.17 -14.02 7.81
C LYS A 80 -16.44 -14.62 9.20
N LEU A 81 -15.68 -14.22 10.20
CA LEU A 81 -15.85 -14.68 11.58
C LEU A 81 -16.96 -13.93 12.33
N ASN A 82 -17.26 -12.69 11.93
CA ASN A 82 -18.35 -11.92 12.51
C ASN A 82 -19.71 -12.48 12.05
N ASP A 83 -20.49 -13.00 12.98
CA ASP A 83 -21.82 -13.54 12.71
C ASP A 83 -22.91 -12.47 12.71
N ASP A 84 -22.62 -11.26 13.22
CA ASP A 84 -23.54 -10.13 13.30
C ASP A 84 -23.65 -9.34 11.98
N ILE A 85 -22.97 -9.78 10.92
CA ILE A 85 -23.01 -9.13 9.60
C ILE A 85 -23.64 -10.12 8.61
N GLU A 86 -24.74 -9.75 7.94
CA GLU A 86 -25.23 -10.58 6.84
C GLU A 86 -24.24 -10.61 5.69
N LYS A 87 -24.19 -11.77 5.06
CA LYS A 87 -23.21 -12.06 4.02
C LYS A 87 -23.99 -12.26 2.74
N PRO A 88 -24.36 -11.18 2.02
CA PRO A 88 -25.15 -11.27 0.78
C PRO A 88 -24.43 -12.12 -0.28
N PHE A 89 -23.11 -12.26 -0.14
CA PHE A 89 -22.29 -13.19 -0.89
C PHE A 89 -21.25 -13.87 0.00
N THR A 90 -21.20 -15.22 -0.04
CA THR A 90 -20.13 -16.00 0.58
C THR A 90 -19.44 -16.90 -0.43
N LEU A 91 -18.17 -16.63 -0.73
CA LEU A 91 -17.36 -17.51 -1.57
C LEU A 91 -17.10 -18.87 -0.88
N TYR A 92 -16.62 -18.84 0.36
CA TYR A 92 -16.41 -20.02 1.19
C TYR A 92 -17.59 -20.21 2.14
N LYS A 93 -18.28 -21.35 2.04
CA LYS A 93 -19.39 -21.69 2.97
C LYS A 93 -18.85 -21.97 4.38
N SER A 94 -17.84 -22.84 4.49
CA SER A 94 -17.21 -23.19 5.77
C SER A 94 -16.25 -22.11 6.27
N LYS A 95 -16.39 -21.73 7.56
CA LYS A 95 -15.44 -20.84 8.25
C LYS A 95 -14.03 -21.45 8.29
N GLY A 96 -13.90 -22.77 8.49
CA GLY A 96 -12.60 -23.43 8.54
C GLY A 96 -11.83 -23.33 7.22
N ILE A 97 -12.50 -23.58 6.08
CA ILE A 97 -11.88 -23.45 4.76
C ILE A 97 -11.52 -21.99 4.46
N ALA A 98 -12.40 -21.05 4.82
CA ALA A 98 -12.12 -19.62 4.68
C ALA A 98 -10.88 -19.20 5.49
N MET A 99 -10.76 -19.66 6.74
CA MET A 99 -9.62 -19.34 7.60
C MET A 99 -8.33 -20.02 7.13
N ALA A 100 -8.40 -21.23 6.57
CA ALA A 100 -7.26 -21.86 5.93
C ALA A 100 -6.77 -21.03 4.72
N ALA A 101 -7.69 -20.61 3.85
CA ALA A 101 -7.36 -19.75 2.70
C ALA A 101 -6.75 -18.41 3.15
N VAL A 102 -7.37 -17.73 4.12
CA VAL A 102 -6.83 -16.51 4.75
C VAL A 102 -5.41 -16.73 5.26
N THR A 103 -5.18 -17.82 5.99
CA THR A 103 -3.88 -18.12 6.59
C THR A 103 -2.83 -18.33 5.50
N VAL A 104 -3.12 -19.14 4.49
CA VAL A 104 -2.20 -19.40 3.37
C VAL A 104 -1.90 -18.10 2.62
N THR A 105 -2.93 -17.34 2.23
CA THR A 105 -2.73 -16.07 1.52
C THR A 105 -1.94 -15.06 2.35
N PHE A 106 -2.26 -14.92 3.63
CA PHE A 106 -1.54 -14.04 4.54
C PHE A 106 -0.06 -14.44 4.64
N LEU A 107 0.23 -15.72 4.86
CA LEU A 107 1.61 -16.22 4.97
C LEU A 107 2.38 -16.01 3.66
N VAL A 108 1.79 -16.33 2.51
CA VAL A 108 2.45 -16.15 1.21
C VAL A 108 2.80 -14.68 0.97
N VAL A 109 1.86 -13.77 1.19
CA VAL A 109 2.09 -12.34 0.97
C VAL A 109 3.07 -11.78 1.99
N ALA A 110 2.95 -12.15 3.26
CA ALA A 110 3.84 -11.69 4.32
C ALA A 110 5.28 -12.18 4.12
N ILE A 111 5.47 -13.46 3.77
CA ILE A 111 6.78 -14.04 3.49
C ILE A 111 7.38 -13.41 2.23
N ALA A 112 6.60 -13.24 1.16
CA ALA A 112 7.08 -12.59 -0.05
C ALA A 112 7.59 -11.17 0.23
N ASN A 113 6.83 -10.36 0.97
CA ASN A 113 7.25 -9.00 1.35
C ASN A 113 8.48 -9.00 2.27
N ALA A 114 8.53 -9.90 3.27
CA ALA A 114 9.69 -10.03 4.14
C ALA A 114 10.95 -10.41 3.35
N PHE A 115 10.82 -11.37 2.43
CA PHE A 115 11.93 -11.79 1.57
C PHE A 115 12.39 -10.67 0.65
N THR A 116 11.46 -9.95 0.01
CA THR A 116 11.79 -8.81 -0.85
C THR A 116 12.60 -7.75 -0.09
N VAL A 117 12.24 -7.43 1.16
CA VAL A 117 12.99 -6.48 2.01
C VAL A 117 14.35 -7.02 2.47
N ILE A 118 14.45 -8.33 2.74
CA ILE A 118 15.68 -8.98 3.21
C ILE A 118 16.67 -9.25 2.08
N GLN A 119 16.20 -9.47 0.84
CA GLN A 119 17.02 -9.88 -0.28
C GLN A 119 18.26 -8.98 -0.53
N PRO A 120 18.16 -7.64 -0.49
CA PRO A 120 19.33 -6.77 -0.64
C PRO A 120 20.40 -7.01 0.44
N ILE A 121 19.99 -7.41 1.65
CA ILE A 121 20.88 -7.72 2.77
C ILE A 121 21.57 -9.06 2.52
N THR A 122 20.83 -10.08 2.07
CA THR A 122 21.42 -11.38 1.75
C THR A 122 22.40 -11.28 0.58
N ASP A 123 22.06 -10.49 -0.44
CA ASP A 123 22.92 -10.24 -1.60
C ASP A 123 24.21 -9.54 -1.17
N TYR A 124 24.11 -8.56 -0.25
CA TYR A 124 25.26 -7.88 0.35
C TYR A 124 26.21 -8.85 1.09
N PHE A 125 25.66 -9.77 1.90
CA PHE A 125 26.49 -10.72 2.63
C PHE A 125 27.07 -11.84 1.75
N ALA A 126 26.46 -12.12 0.59
CA ALA A 126 26.98 -13.05 -0.39
C ALA A 126 28.22 -12.52 -1.15
N LEU A 127 28.44 -11.20 -1.15
CA LEU A 127 29.61 -10.58 -1.80
C LEU A 127 30.92 -10.88 -1.06
N PRO A 128 32.06 -10.92 -1.79
CA PRO A 128 33.39 -10.95 -1.20
C PRO A 128 33.58 -9.81 -0.20
N VAL A 129 34.27 -10.07 0.92
CA VAL A 129 34.44 -9.09 2.01
C VAL A 129 35.09 -7.79 1.53
N ALA A 130 35.95 -7.86 0.51
CA ALA A 130 36.60 -6.70 -0.10
C ALA A 130 35.63 -5.73 -0.79
N ASP A 131 34.50 -6.24 -1.32
CA ASP A 131 33.58 -5.46 -2.15
C ASP A 131 32.43 -4.85 -1.34
N ARG A 132 32.15 -5.40 -0.15
CA ARG A 132 31.08 -4.95 0.74
C ARG A 132 31.12 -3.45 1.08
N PRO A 133 32.27 -2.84 1.42
CA PRO A 133 32.31 -1.41 1.76
C PRO A 133 31.81 -0.50 0.62
N ALA A 134 32.01 -0.92 -0.64
CA ALA A 134 31.64 -0.13 -1.81
C ALA A 134 30.13 -0.10 -2.06
N VAL A 135 29.38 -1.11 -1.58
CA VAL A 135 27.94 -1.26 -1.85
C VAL A 135 27.06 -1.07 -0.62
N LEU A 136 27.65 -0.92 0.58
CA LEU A 136 26.90 -0.78 1.83
C LEU A 136 25.89 0.37 1.79
N GLY A 137 26.28 1.52 1.23
CA GLY A 137 25.39 2.67 1.08
C GLY A 137 24.17 2.36 0.21
N ASP A 138 24.39 1.75 -0.96
CA ASP A 138 23.34 1.35 -1.90
C ASP A 138 22.39 0.32 -1.28
N THR A 139 22.92 -0.67 -0.56
CA THR A 139 22.11 -1.70 0.14
C THR A 139 21.24 -1.06 1.21
N VAL A 140 21.81 -0.21 2.07
CA VAL A 140 21.05 0.47 3.13
C VAL A 140 19.97 1.36 2.53
N GLN A 141 20.30 2.13 1.48
CA GLN A 141 19.33 2.98 0.79
C GLN A 141 18.18 2.14 0.21
N THR A 142 18.48 1.00 -0.41
CA THR A 142 17.48 0.10 -0.99
C THR A 142 16.51 -0.41 0.09
N VAL A 143 17.05 -0.98 1.17
CA VAL A 143 16.23 -1.53 2.27
C VAL A 143 15.38 -0.43 2.91
N VAL A 144 15.97 0.73 3.21
CA VAL A 144 15.26 1.87 3.79
C VAL A 144 14.13 2.33 2.87
N SER A 145 14.38 2.43 1.56
CA SER A 145 13.39 2.90 0.59
C SER A 145 12.20 1.94 0.48
N MET A 146 12.44 0.62 0.55
CA MET A 146 11.39 -0.41 0.49
C MET A 146 10.48 -0.39 1.72
N ILE A 147 11.00 -0.05 2.89
CA ILE A 147 10.23 0.07 4.13
C ILE A 147 9.56 1.46 4.24
N ALA A 148 10.25 2.50 3.76
CA ALA A 148 9.77 3.89 3.86
C ALA A 148 8.42 4.09 3.17
N GLY A 149 8.20 3.49 1.99
CA GLY A 149 6.94 3.61 1.26
C GLY A 149 5.72 3.19 2.10
N PRO A 150 5.65 1.93 2.57
CA PRO A 150 4.64 1.44 3.52
C PRO A 150 4.44 2.32 4.76
N LEU A 151 5.52 2.75 5.40
CA LEU A 151 5.45 3.56 6.62
C LEU A 151 4.87 4.95 6.37
N ILE A 152 5.35 5.63 5.31
CA ILE A 152 4.84 6.94 4.90
C ILE A 152 3.37 6.82 4.52
N PHE A 153 2.99 5.79 3.77
CA PHE A 153 1.60 5.53 3.41
C PHE A 153 0.72 5.35 4.65
N GLY A 154 1.14 4.51 5.60
CA GLY A 154 0.44 4.31 6.87
C GLY A 154 0.29 5.62 7.67
N LEU A 155 1.35 6.43 7.71
CA LEU A 155 1.34 7.72 8.39
C LEU A 155 0.40 8.73 7.73
N VAL A 156 0.42 8.83 6.41
CA VAL A 156 -0.49 9.69 5.63
C VAL A 156 -1.94 9.24 5.84
N ALA A 157 -2.21 7.95 5.74
CA ALA A 157 -3.54 7.38 5.99
C ALA A 157 -4.01 7.68 7.42
N PHE A 158 -3.13 7.53 8.42
CA PHE A 158 -3.42 7.87 9.81
C PHE A 158 -3.77 9.35 9.99
N PHE A 159 -2.99 10.26 9.40
CA PHE A 159 -3.28 11.69 9.48
C PHE A 159 -4.55 12.09 8.75
N MET A 160 -4.81 11.51 7.57
CA MET A 160 -6.06 11.72 6.82
C MET A 160 -7.28 11.29 7.65
N MET A 161 -7.25 10.08 8.21
CA MET A 161 -8.34 9.56 9.04
C MET A 161 -8.52 10.38 10.33
N SER A 162 -7.42 10.74 10.99
CA SER A 162 -7.44 11.56 12.20
C SER A 162 -8.03 12.94 11.94
N ARG A 163 -7.68 13.56 10.81
CA ARG A 163 -8.26 14.82 10.36
C ARG A 163 -9.75 14.68 10.05
N TYR A 164 -10.14 13.61 9.34
CA TYR A 164 -11.53 13.33 8.98
C TYR A 164 -12.38 13.18 10.24
N LYS A 165 -11.99 12.32 11.18
CA LYS A 165 -12.65 12.13 12.47
C LYS A 165 -12.83 13.44 13.23
N LYS A 166 -11.81 14.31 13.24
CA LYS A 166 -11.85 15.60 13.94
C LYS A 166 -12.74 16.63 13.25
N ARG A 167 -12.81 16.65 11.92
CA ARG A 167 -13.56 17.66 11.15
C ARG A 167 -15.01 17.27 10.89
N TYR A 168 -15.29 15.98 10.80
CA TYR A 168 -16.61 15.44 10.48
C TYR A 168 -17.02 14.38 11.49
N PRO A 169 -17.09 14.70 12.80
CA PRO A 169 -17.38 13.72 13.84
C PRO A 169 -18.77 13.10 13.66
N ALA A 170 -19.81 13.89 13.35
CA ALA A 170 -21.16 13.39 13.13
C ALA A 170 -21.25 12.44 11.91
N GLU A 171 -20.55 12.76 10.82
CA GLU A 171 -20.51 11.92 9.62
C GLU A 171 -19.68 10.66 9.84
N TYR A 172 -18.59 10.75 10.60
CA TYR A 172 -17.81 9.60 11.05
C TYR A 172 -18.63 8.68 11.96
N THR A 173 -19.34 9.25 12.94
CA THR A 173 -20.22 8.51 13.84
C THR A 173 -21.36 7.88 13.06
N ALA A 174 -22.01 8.59 12.13
CA ALA A 174 -23.04 8.03 11.27
C ALA A 174 -22.51 6.91 10.37
N LEU A 175 -21.28 6.98 9.87
CA LEU A 175 -20.67 5.86 9.12
C LEU A 175 -20.43 4.64 10.02
N THR A 176 -20.03 4.87 11.27
CA THR A 176 -19.87 3.77 12.23
C THR A 176 -21.21 3.22 12.68
N GLU A 177 -22.21 4.07 12.95
CA GLU A 177 -23.56 3.71 13.38
C GLU A 177 -24.34 3.06 12.25
N LEU A 178 -24.28 3.54 11.00
CA LEU A 178 -24.79 2.81 9.83
C LEU A 178 -24.14 1.43 9.76
N SER A 179 -22.84 1.31 10.01
CA SER A 179 -22.20 0.00 10.08
C SER A 179 -22.60 -0.84 11.30
N GLU A 180 -23.29 -0.28 12.29
CA GLU A 180 -23.86 -0.98 13.45
C GLU A 180 -25.36 -1.27 13.27
N ASP A 181 -26.12 -0.37 12.67
CA ASP A 181 -27.55 -0.45 12.40
C ASP A 181 -27.83 -1.37 11.20
N GLU A 182 -26.96 -1.40 10.18
CA GLU A 182 -26.94 -2.46 9.17
C GLU A 182 -26.77 -3.85 9.85
N ARG A 183 -26.15 -3.95 11.04
CA ARG A 183 -26.10 -5.22 11.83
C ARG A 183 -27.39 -5.49 12.63
N HIS A 184 -28.28 -4.53 12.75
CA HIS A 184 -29.49 -4.61 13.59
C HIS A 184 -30.80 -4.65 12.78
N GLU A 185 -30.87 -4.02 11.61
CA GLU A 185 -32.04 -4.04 10.71
C GLU A 185 -32.19 -5.36 9.94
N GLU A 186 -31.13 -6.17 9.85
CA GLU A 186 -31.13 -7.49 9.20
C GLU A 186 -31.38 -8.67 10.16
N LYS A 187 -31.99 -8.43 11.33
CA LYS A 187 -32.50 -9.49 12.24
C LYS A 187 -33.96 -9.84 11.96
#